data_AF-A0A833T4P8-F1
#
_entry.id   AF-A0A833T4P8-F1
#
_cell.length_a   1.000
_cell.length_b   1.000
_cell.length_c   1.000
_cell.angle_alpha   90.00
_cell.angle_beta   90.00
_cell.angle_gamma   90.00
#
_symmetry.space_group_name_H-M   'P 1'
#
loop_
_entity.id
_entity.type
_entity.pdbx_description
1 polymer ?
#
loop_
_entity_poly.entity_id
_entity_poly.type
_entity_poly.pdbx_seq_one_letter_code
_entity_poly.pdbx_strand_id
1 'polypeptide(L)'
;MSTLLHDWDEGSKSKRKKLLEWFCSHFDGGRLLKSEYDADFALFLPRLLSWMQKTTASAICSSNDHRATSKPGKTKCLALTEQVASLHVFFDSANAHEYYREFQHANGLQLVLKIVAIHGNVAQSEKPLVSVTDRETLFRVILRISKMSRQCKEEISRLDGELAVIQGVLASGEIGDWKAESRVWTLCRAILLEQLVGNPNSLDQSHEAIVFMLKHFEVRLQLFGAQILHELISKSSFSFDPEYRRRKENDLVPLCLALLDSSDVYLQHKSLELLHDLLQSKHLQGIICEKFTRLVGYSAKALDANVEERFALIEDTTEHETYAHLRSVFTSASQAVNILMNSNRNLLPILVDRCDLLTPLAFVLVVERPLSLKWHAAATTIQFIILHHYQGAAARLSELFEISLDELIEWKDKREDDGTMLAMFLLRDEAHRSHLALRFYQRRWYRPLSPRKLHVSEQVDADRVLNDIDKCRESCATTMLSDSVSGSQSA
;
A
#
# COMPACT_ATOMS: atom_id res chain seq x y z
N MET A 1 -32.75 -23.89 -39.93
CA MET A 1 -32.65 -22.66 -39.13
C MET A 1 -33.54 -22.84 -37.94
N SER A 2 -32.97 -23.11 -36.77
CA SER A 2 -33.74 -23.25 -35.53
C SER A 2 -34.66 -22.06 -35.31
N THR A 3 -35.80 -22.33 -34.67
CA THR A 3 -36.77 -21.34 -34.20
C THR A 3 -36.11 -20.24 -33.35
N LEU A 4 -34.99 -20.55 -32.68
CA LEU A 4 -34.21 -19.61 -31.87
C LEU A 4 -33.67 -18.42 -32.67
N LEU A 5 -32.97 -18.66 -33.78
CA LEU A 5 -32.36 -17.58 -34.57
C LEU A 5 -33.43 -16.73 -35.26
N HIS A 6 -34.49 -17.37 -35.76
CA HIS A 6 -35.63 -16.68 -36.36
C HIS A 6 -36.34 -15.78 -35.34
N ASP A 7 -36.65 -16.30 -34.15
CA ASP A 7 -37.31 -15.54 -33.09
C ASP A 7 -36.45 -14.41 -32.53
N TRP A 8 -35.12 -14.54 -32.59
CA TRP A 8 -34.19 -13.49 -32.21
C TRP A 8 -34.14 -12.36 -33.23
N ASP A 9 -33.99 -12.69 -34.51
CA ASP A 9 -33.80 -11.71 -35.58
C ASP A 9 -35.08 -10.87 -35.76
N GLU A 10 -36.26 -11.48 -35.71
CA GLU A 10 -37.57 -10.79 -35.79
C GLU A 10 -38.07 -10.24 -34.44
N GLY A 11 -37.39 -10.54 -33.34
CA GLY A 11 -37.86 -10.25 -31.99
C GLY A 11 -37.83 -8.76 -31.60
N SER A 12 -38.92 -8.28 -31.00
CA SER A 12 -38.91 -7.01 -30.26
C SER A 12 -37.96 -7.06 -29.05
N LYS A 13 -37.60 -5.91 -28.47
CA LYS A 13 -36.75 -5.87 -27.25
C LYS A 13 -37.30 -6.74 -26.11
N SER A 14 -38.62 -6.77 -25.92
CA SER A 14 -39.27 -7.61 -24.92
C SER A 14 -39.27 -9.10 -25.31
N LYS A 15 -39.46 -9.42 -26.60
CA LYS A 15 -39.38 -10.80 -27.09
C LYS A 15 -37.97 -11.37 -26.93
N ARG A 16 -36.92 -10.60 -27.26
CA ARG A 16 -35.51 -10.98 -27.04
C ARG A 16 -35.21 -11.21 -25.55
N LYS A 17 -35.70 -10.35 -24.66
CA LYS A 17 -35.54 -10.56 -23.21
C LYS A 17 -36.13 -11.90 -22.76
N LYS A 18 -37.39 -12.17 -23.13
CA LYS A 18 -38.06 -13.45 -22.81
C LYS A 18 -37.35 -14.66 -23.42
N LEU A 19 -36.78 -14.50 -24.61
CA LEU A 19 -35.99 -15.55 -25.25
C LEU A 19 -34.71 -15.87 -24.45
N LEU A 20 -34.04 -14.85 -23.89
CA LEU A 20 -32.88 -15.07 -23.00
C LEU A 20 -33.29 -15.72 -21.67
N GLU A 21 -34.43 -15.33 -21.08
CA GLU A 21 -34.97 -15.97 -19.87
C GLU A 21 -35.26 -17.46 -20.13
N TRP A 22 -35.89 -17.76 -21.26
CA TRP A 22 -36.10 -19.14 -21.71
C TRP A 22 -34.78 -19.87 -21.95
N PHE A 23 -33.81 -19.25 -22.64
CA PHE A 23 -32.52 -19.86 -22.92
C PHE A 23 -31.78 -20.23 -21.63
N CYS A 24 -31.71 -19.30 -20.66
CA CYS A 24 -31.06 -19.55 -19.37
C CYS A 24 -31.74 -20.68 -18.59
N SER A 25 -33.08 -20.69 -18.54
CA SER A 25 -33.81 -21.74 -17.81
C SER A 25 -33.75 -23.11 -18.49
N HIS A 26 -33.69 -23.14 -19.82
CA HIS A 26 -33.62 -24.37 -20.60
C HIS A 26 -32.23 -25.03 -20.54
N PHE A 27 -31.17 -24.22 -20.48
CA PHE A 27 -29.78 -24.70 -20.50
C PHE A 27 -29.05 -24.52 -19.16
N ASP A 28 -29.79 -24.42 -18.06
CA ASP A 28 -29.23 -24.17 -16.73
C ASP A 28 -28.15 -25.22 -16.35
N GLY A 29 -27.02 -24.74 -15.82
CA GLY A 29 -25.83 -25.53 -15.50
C GLY A 29 -25.07 -26.14 -16.70
N GLY A 30 -25.32 -25.65 -17.92
CA GLY A 30 -24.55 -25.99 -19.13
C GLY A 30 -24.61 -27.46 -19.56
N ARG A 31 -25.42 -28.30 -18.88
CA ARG A 31 -25.43 -29.76 -19.04
C ARG A 31 -26.06 -30.24 -20.35
N LEU A 32 -26.95 -29.44 -20.93
CA LEU A 32 -27.66 -29.76 -22.18
C LEU A 32 -26.92 -29.25 -23.43
N LEU A 33 -25.97 -28.33 -23.29
CA LEU A 33 -25.01 -27.95 -24.33
C LEU A 33 -23.87 -28.98 -24.49
N LYS A 34 -23.92 -30.11 -23.77
CA LYS A 34 -22.86 -31.12 -23.71
C LYS A 34 -22.87 -32.15 -24.83
N SER A 35 -23.96 -32.34 -25.57
CA SER A 35 -24.05 -33.48 -26.49
C SER A 35 -23.41 -33.21 -27.86
N GLU A 36 -23.58 -32.04 -28.48
CA GLU A 36 -22.97 -31.69 -29.78
C GLU A 36 -22.78 -30.18 -29.91
N TYR A 37 -21.70 -29.74 -30.56
CA TYR A 37 -21.53 -28.34 -30.98
C TYR A 37 -22.61 -28.01 -32.02
N ASP A 38 -23.65 -27.29 -31.60
CA ASP A 38 -24.70 -26.85 -32.51
C ASP A 38 -24.29 -25.55 -33.21
N ALA A 39 -24.28 -25.58 -34.54
CA ALA A 39 -24.01 -24.42 -35.39
C ALA A 39 -24.99 -23.27 -35.12
N ASP A 40 -26.24 -23.57 -34.72
CA ASP A 40 -27.22 -22.53 -34.42
C ASP A 40 -26.88 -21.78 -33.11
N PHE A 41 -26.32 -22.46 -32.10
CA PHE A 41 -25.84 -21.80 -30.88
C PHE A 41 -24.56 -21.01 -31.11
N ALA A 42 -23.67 -21.52 -31.96
CA ALA A 42 -22.47 -20.79 -32.40
C ALA A 42 -22.85 -19.46 -33.08
N LEU A 43 -23.89 -19.47 -33.93
CA LEU A 43 -24.42 -18.28 -34.59
C LEU A 43 -25.23 -17.37 -33.67
N PHE A 44 -25.77 -17.91 -32.57
CA PHE A 44 -26.52 -17.13 -31.58
C PHE A 44 -25.59 -16.27 -30.71
N LEU A 45 -24.39 -16.76 -30.35
CA LEU A 45 -23.46 -16.05 -29.48
C LEU A 45 -23.02 -14.67 -30.03
N PRO A 46 -22.58 -14.52 -31.29
CA PRO A 46 -22.27 -13.20 -31.87
C PRO A 46 -23.47 -12.24 -31.86
N ARG A 47 -24.70 -12.76 -32.05
CA ARG A 47 -25.93 -11.95 -32.01
C ARG A 47 -26.24 -11.46 -30.59
N LEU A 48 -26.04 -12.32 -29.60
CA LEU A 48 -26.13 -11.96 -28.18
C LEU A 48 -25.14 -10.84 -27.85
N LEU A 49 -23.87 -10.99 -28.23
CA LEU A 49 -22.81 -10.00 -27.97
C LEU A 49 -23.10 -8.66 -28.67
N SER A 50 -23.56 -8.70 -29.93
CA SER A 50 -23.97 -7.49 -30.66
C SER A 50 -25.11 -6.76 -29.95
N TRP A 51 -26.10 -7.48 -29.43
CA TRP A 51 -27.19 -6.88 -28.69
C TRP A 51 -26.73 -6.32 -27.34
N MET A 52 -25.88 -7.07 -26.62
CA MET A 52 -25.26 -6.64 -25.37
C MET A 52 -24.48 -5.33 -25.57
N GLN A 53 -23.65 -5.23 -26.61
CA GLN A 53 -22.92 -4.01 -26.97
C GLN A 53 -23.88 -2.84 -27.22
N LYS A 54 -24.96 -3.06 -27.98
CA LYS A 54 -25.96 -2.03 -28.27
C LYS A 54 -26.68 -1.54 -27.01
N THR A 55 -26.96 -2.43 -26.05
CA THR A 55 -27.71 -2.08 -24.83
C THR A 55 -26.83 -1.52 -23.71
N THR A 56 -25.50 -1.66 -23.80
CA THR A 56 -24.55 -1.11 -22.82
C THR A 56 -23.72 0.08 -23.35
N ALA A 57 -23.78 0.38 -24.64
CA ALA A 57 -22.96 1.42 -25.28
C ALA A 57 -23.00 2.78 -24.57
N SER A 58 -24.17 3.26 -24.15
CA SER A 58 -24.28 4.55 -23.44
C SER A 58 -23.58 4.53 -22.08
N ALA A 59 -23.71 3.43 -21.33
CA ALA A 59 -23.04 3.27 -20.04
C ALA A 59 -21.52 3.18 -20.18
N ILE A 60 -21.04 2.48 -21.21
CA ILE A 60 -19.60 2.37 -21.51
C ILE A 60 -19.03 3.74 -21.87
N CYS A 61 -19.69 4.52 -22.74
CA CYS A 61 -19.20 5.84 -23.13
C CYS A 61 -19.17 6.82 -21.94
N SER A 62 -20.19 6.81 -21.08
CA SER A 62 -20.22 7.69 -19.90
C SER A 62 -19.17 7.34 -18.83
N SER A 63 -18.72 6.07 -18.75
CA SER A 63 -17.70 5.65 -17.78
C SER A 63 -16.29 6.16 -18.11
N ASN A 64 -16.01 6.53 -19.36
CA ASN A 64 -14.68 7.01 -19.77
C ASN A 64 -14.50 8.52 -19.56
N ASP A 65 -15.60 9.27 -19.33
CA ASP A 65 -15.57 10.72 -19.13
C ASP A 65 -15.43 11.06 -17.64
N HIS A 66 -14.22 10.97 -17.09
CA HIS A 66 -13.90 11.41 -15.72
C HIS A 66 -14.13 12.92 -15.44
N ARG A 67 -14.59 13.69 -16.44
CA ARG A 67 -14.83 15.14 -16.38
C ARG A 67 -16.28 15.56 -16.66
N ALA A 68 -17.22 14.63 -16.80
CA ALA A 68 -18.59 14.97 -17.12
C ALA A 68 -19.31 15.63 -15.92
N THR A 69 -19.32 16.96 -15.90
CA THR A 69 -20.19 17.81 -15.06
C THR A 69 -21.63 17.88 -15.58
N SER A 70 -22.04 16.98 -16.48
CA SER A 70 -23.38 16.94 -17.03
C SER A 70 -24.34 16.17 -16.13
N LYS A 71 -25.56 16.71 -15.98
CA LYS A 71 -26.64 16.11 -15.18
C LYS A 71 -26.82 14.63 -15.55
N PRO A 72 -26.99 13.72 -14.57
CA PRO A 72 -27.13 12.30 -14.84
C PRO A 72 -28.43 12.04 -15.60
N GLY A 73 -28.32 11.76 -16.90
CA GLY A 73 -29.38 11.06 -17.62
C GLY A 73 -29.58 9.68 -16.98
N LYS A 74 -30.81 9.17 -16.97
CA LYS A 74 -31.10 7.80 -16.50
C LYS A 74 -30.49 6.78 -17.46
N THR A 75 -29.20 6.52 -17.31
CA THR A 75 -28.51 5.44 -18.02
C THR A 75 -29.01 4.10 -17.47
N LYS A 76 -29.47 3.20 -18.34
CA LYS A 76 -29.92 1.85 -17.97
C LYS A 76 -29.40 0.84 -18.97
N CYS A 77 -28.80 -0.24 -18.48
CA CYS A 77 -28.41 -1.39 -19.28
C CYS A 77 -29.62 -2.31 -19.46
N LEU A 78 -30.27 -2.28 -20.63
CA LEU A 78 -31.48 -3.07 -20.87
C LEU A 78 -31.15 -4.58 -20.90
N ALA A 79 -31.88 -5.38 -20.10
CA ALA A 79 -31.79 -6.84 -20.07
C ALA A 79 -30.38 -7.40 -19.79
N LEU A 80 -29.53 -6.63 -19.10
CA LEU A 80 -28.14 -7.01 -18.86
C LEU A 80 -28.04 -8.31 -18.06
N THR A 81 -28.88 -8.48 -17.05
CA THR A 81 -28.89 -9.70 -16.22
C THR A 81 -29.14 -10.95 -17.05
N GLU A 82 -30.14 -10.92 -17.95
CA GLU A 82 -30.43 -12.04 -18.82
C GLU A 82 -29.32 -12.26 -19.88
N GLN A 83 -28.69 -11.19 -20.37
CA GLN A 83 -27.54 -11.27 -21.28
C GLN A 83 -26.32 -11.92 -20.62
N VAL A 84 -26.00 -11.51 -19.39
CA VAL A 84 -24.87 -12.04 -18.61
C VAL A 84 -25.11 -13.50 -18.22
N ALA A 85 -26.32 -13.84 -17.79
CA ALA A 85 -26.69 -15.22 -17.50
C ALA A 85 -26.58 -16.12 -18.74
N SER A 86 -27.04 -15.64 -19.91
CA SER A 86 -26.92 -16.39 -21.16
C SER A 86 -25.47 -16.58 -21.59
N LEU A 87 -24.62 -15.56 -21.38
CA LEU A 87 -23.19 -15.67 -21.65
C LEU A 87 -22.52 -16.71 -20.75
N HIS A 88 -22.91 -16.76 -19.47
CA HIS A 88 -22.40 -17.74 -18.52
C HIS A 88 -22.70 -19.18 -18.97
N VAL A 89 -23.90 -19.44 -19.50
CA VAL A 89 -24.29 -20.76 -20.03
C VAL A 89 -23.30 -21.27 -21.09
N PHE A 90 -22.82 -20.41 -22.00
CA PHE A 90 -21.82 -20.79 -23.00
C PHE A 90 -20.47 -21.17 -22.37
N PHE A 91 -20.01 -20.41 -21.37
CA PHE A 91 -18.71 -20.60 -20.74
C PHE A 91 -18.69 -21.66 -19.62
N ASP A 92 -19.85 -22.03 -19.10
CA ASP A 92 -20.03 -23.16 -18.17
C ASP A 92 -20.18 -24.51 -18.91
N SER A 93 -20.37 -24.47 -20.23
CA SER A 93 -20.44 -25.67 -21.07
C SER A 93 -19.09 -26.42 -21.14
N ALA A 94 -19.15 -27.73 -21.41
CA ALA A 94 -17.95 -28.54 -21.65
C ALA A 94 -17.17 -28.07 -22.90
N ASN A 95 -17.88 -27.53 -23.89
CA ASN A 95 -17.35 -27.10 -25.18
C ASN A 95 -17.00 -25.59 -25.22
N ALA A 96 -16.78 -24.97 -24.06
CA ALA A 96 -16.51 -23.52 -23.97
C ALA A 96 -15.36 -23.05 -24.86
N HIS A 97 -14.37 -23.90 -25.15
CA HIS A 97 -13.26 -23.60 -26.06
C HIS A 97 -13.70 -23.38 -27.52
N GLU A 98 -14.74 -24.08 -27.98
CA GLU A 98 -15.26 -23.93 -29.35
C GLU A 98 -16.04 -22.63 -29.47
N TYR A 99 -16.91 -22.34 -28.50
CA TYR A 99 -17.62 -21.06 -28.41
C TYR A 99 -16.70 -19.86 -28.20
N TYR A 100 -15.53 -20.07 -27.59
CA TYR A 100 -14.54 -19.00 -27.42
C TYR A 100 -14.06 -18.42 -28.77
N ARG A 101 -13.98 -19.23 -29.83
CA ARG A 101 -13.58 -18.73 -31.16
C ARG A 101 -14.60 -17.73 -31.72
N GLU A 102 -15.89 -18.07 -31.65
CA GLU A 102 -16.98 -17.17 -32.07
C GLU A 102 -17.04 -15.93 -31.19
N PHE A 103 -16.81 -16.10 -29.89
CA PHE A 103 -16.70 -15.00 -28.93
C PHE A 103 -15.56 -14.04 -29.27
N GLN A 104 -14.39 -14.56 -29.65
CA GLN A 104 -13.25 -13.76 -30.11
C GLN A 104 -13.57 -12.99 -31.40
N HIS A 105 -14.15 -13.65 -32.40
CA HIS A 105 -14.53 -12.99 -33.66
C HIS A 105 -15.51 -11.83 -33.46
N ALA A 106 -16.38 -11.93 -32.45
CA ALA A 106 -17.33 -10.88 -32.09
C ALA A 106 -16.77 -9.82 -31.13
N ASN A 107 -15.45 -9.79 -30.85
CA ASN A 107 -14.82 -8.91 -29.85
C ASN A 107 -15.44 -9.04 -28.45
N GLY A 108 -15.93 -10.24 -28.11
CA GLY A 108 -16.67 -10.48 -26.87
C GLY A 108 -15.85 -10.16 -25.62
N LEU A 109 -14.55 -10.47 -25.61
CA LEU A 109 -13.69 -10.24 -24.45
C LEU A 109 -13.59 -8.74 -24.12
N GLN A 110 -13.34 -7.92 -25.14
CA GLN A 110 -13.27 -6.47 -24.96
C GLN A 110 -14.59 -5.90 -24.46
N LEU A 111 -15.73 -6.41 -24.95
CA LEU A 111 -17.05 -6.00 -24.47
C LEU A 111 -17.25 -6.36 -23.00
N VAL A 112 -16.93 -7.60 -22.61
CA VAL A 112 -17.06 -8.08 -21.22
C VAL A 112 -16.21 -7.25 -20.26
N LEU A 113 -14.95 -6.98 -20.60
CA LEU A 113 -14.05 -6.15 -19.79
C LEU A 113 -14.58 -4.72 -19.65
N LYS A 114 -15.08 -4.11 -20.74
CA LYS A 114 -15.70 -2.79 -20.69
C LYS A 114 -16.95 -2.75 -19.82
N ILE A 115 -17.79 -3.79 -19.87
CA ILE A 115 -19.02 -3.85 -19.07
C ILE A 115 -18.71 -4.00 -17.58
N VAL A 116 -17.73 -4.85 -17.23
CA VAL A 116 -17.42 -5.09 -15.82
C VAL A 116 -16.84 -3.84 -15.16
N ALA A 117 -16.07 -3.05 -15.92
CA ALA A 117 -15.49 -1.78 -15.49
C ALA A 117 -16.47 -0.59 -15.46
N ILE A 118 -17.76 -0.78 -15.80
CA ILE A 118 -18.75 0.31 -15.73
C ILE A 118 -18.91 0.75 -14.27
N HIS A 119 -18.54 2.01 -14.03
CA HIS A 119 -18.72 2.67 -12.75
C HIS A 119 -20.20 2.97 -12.51
N GLY A 120 -20.70 2.75 -11.29
CA GLY A 120 -22.02 3.23 -10.90
C GLY A 120 -22.06 4.76 -10.86
N ASN A 121 -23.26 5.35 -10.86
CA ASN A 121 -23.39 6.79 -10.66
C ASN A 121 -22.73 7.17 -9.32
N VAL A 122 -21.87 8.19 -9.34
CA VAL A 122 -20.93 8.61 -8.27
C VAL A 122 -21.59 8.88 -6.91
N ALA A 123 -22.92 8.94 -6.83
CA ALA A 123 -23.65 9.07 -5.58
C ALA A 123 -23.77 7.69 -4.89
N GLN A 124 -23.21 7.59 -3.67
CA GLN A 124 -23.25 6.42 -2.78
C GLN A 124 -24.68 5.89 -2.46
N SER A 125 -25.74 6.56 -2.93
CA SER A 125 -27.15 6.21 -2.73
C SER A 125 -27.84 5.57 -3.93
N GLU A 126 -27.18 5.47 -5.09
CA GLU A 126 -27.80 4.90 -6.30
C GLU A 126 -27.35 3.46 -6.57
N LYS A 127 -28.30 2.60 -6.96
CA LYS A 127 -28.04 1.21 -7.34
C LYS A 127 -26.99 1.17 -8.46
N PRO A 128 -26.00 0.27 -8.40
CA PRO A 128 -24.98 0.18 -9.44
C PRO A 128 -25.61 -0.19 -10.79
N LEU A 129 -25.10 0.40 -11.88
CA LEU A 129 -25.60 0.15 -13.25
C LEU A 129 -25.45 -1.32 -13.67
N VAL A 130 -24.41 -1.97 -13.17
CA VAL A 130 -24.20 -3.42 -13.26
C VAL A 130 -24.39 -3.98 -11.87
N SER A 131 -25.30 -4.94 -11.70
CA SER A 131 -25.54 -5.53 -10.38
C SER A 131 -24.32 -6.32 -9.90
N VAL A 132 -24.19 -6.49 -8.58
CA VAL A 132 -23.12 -7.29 -7.98
C VAL A 132 -23.12 -8.73 -8.54
N THR A 133 -24.32 -9.33 -8.67
CA THR A 133 -24.51 -10.67 -9.24
C THR A 133 -24.05 -10.77 -10.71
N ASP A 134 -24.35 -9.74 -11.51
CA ASP A 134 -23.93 -9.71 -12.92
C ASP A 134 -22.40 -9.58 -13.02
N ARG A 135 -21.78 -8.74 -12.19
CA ARG A 135 -20.31 -8.62 -12.14
C ARG A 135 -19.65 -9.91 -11.68
N GLU A 136 -20.18 -10.55 -10.65
CA GLU A 136 -19.71 -11.86 -10.18
C GLU A 136 -19.74 -12.90 -11.31
N THR A 137 -20.81 -12.91 -12.10
CA THR A 137 -20.98 -13.82 -13.24
C THR A 137 -20.00 -13.50 -14.37
N LEU A 138 -19.81 -12.22 -14.71
CA LEU A 138 -18.81 -11.79 -15.69
C LEU A 138 -17.39 -12.15 -15.24
N PHE A 139 -17.07 -12.01 -13.96
CA PHE A 139 -15.79 -12.44 -13.40
C PHE A 139 -15.57 -13.95 -13.51
N ARG A 140 -16.60 -14.78 -13.31
CA ARG A 140 -16.49 -16.23 -13.57
C ARG A 140 -16.15 -16.51 -15.02
N VAL A 141 -16.79 -15.80 -15.96
CA VAL A 141 -16.50 -15.94 -17.40
C VAL A 141 -15.04 -15.53 -17.68
N ILE A 142 -14.58 -14.39 -17.17
CA ILE A 142 -13.19 -13.94 -17.33
C ILE A 142 -12.21 -14.95 -16.73
N LEU A 143 -12.46 -15.43 -15.51
CA LEU A 143 -11.63 -16.43 -14.84
C LEU A 143 -11.58 -17.75 -15.63
N ARG A 144 -12.70 -18.16 -16.23
CA ARG A 144 -12.76 -19.35 -17.07
C ARG A 144 -11.92 -19.19 -18.33
N ILE A 145 -12.06 -18.07 -19.05
CA ILE A 145 -11.26 -17.73 -20.24
C ILE A 145 -9.77 -17.69 -19.89
N SER A 146 -9.43 -17.00 -18.80
CA SER A 146 -8.09 -16.90 -18.23
C SER A 146 -7.40 -18.26 -18.01
N LYS A 147 -8.18 -19.29 -17.63
CA LYS A 147 -7.70 -20.65 -17.39
C LYS A 147 -7.63 -21.53 -18.64
N MET A 148 -8.15 -21.07 -19.77
CA MET A 148 -8.20 -21.90 -21.00
C MET A 148 -6.82 -22.10 -21.62
N SER A 149 -6.03 -21.03 -21.70
CA SER A 149 -4.68 -21.08 -22.28
C SER A 149 -3.88 -19.84 -21.89
N ARG A 150 -2.56 -19.91 -22.05
CA ARG A 150 -1.69 -18.74 -21.92
C ARG A 150 -2.03 -17.63 -22.93
N GLN A 151 -2.39 -17.99 -24.17
CA GLN A 151 -2.79 -17.02 -25.19
C GLN A 151 -4.02 -16.20 -24.73
N CYS A 152 -4.96 -16.82 -24.02
CA CYS A 152 -6.12 -16.12 -23.45
C CYS A 152 -5.70 -15.13 -22.36
N LYS A 153 -4.70 -15.46 -21.51
CA LYS A 153 -4.15 -14.51 -20.53
C LYS A 153 -3.53 -13.29 -21.23
N GLU A 154 -2.68 -13.53 -22.23
CA GLU A 154 -2.05 -12.47 -23.01
C GLU A 154 -3.08 -11.59 -23.74
N GLU A 155 -4.19 -12.17 -24.19
CA GLU A 155 -5.31 -11.42 -24.78
C GLU A 155 -6.03 -10.54 -23.75
N ILE A 156 -6.27 -11.05 -22.54
CA ILE A 156 -6.85 -10.29 -21.41
C ILE A 156 -5.93 -9.12 -21.06
N SER A 157 -4.64 -9.36 -20.86
CA SER A 157 -3.67 -8.31 -20.50
C SER A 157 -3.52 -7.25 -21.60
N ARG A 158 -3.61 -7.61 -22.89
CA ARG A 158 -3.57 -6.65 -24.01
C ARG A 158 -4.77 -5.68 -24.00
N LEU A 159 -5.86 -6.06 -23.34
CA LEU A 159 -7.09 -5.28 -23.25
C LEU A 159 -7.25 -4.60 -21.88
N ASP A 160 -6.16 -4.42 -21.14
CA ASP A 160 -6.14 -3.87 -19.77
C ASP A 160 -7.07 -4.64 -18.81
N GLY A 161 -7.15 -5.96 -18.98
CA GLY A 161 -8.11 -6.79 -18.27
C GLY A 161 -7.92 -6.80 -16.75
N GLU A 162 -6.67 -6.74 -16.27
CA GLU A 162 -6.34 -6.61 -14.85
C GLU A 162 -6.95 -5.33 -14.26
N LEU A 163 -6.78 -4.19 -14.95
CA LEU A 163 -7.33 -2.91 -14.52
C LEU A 163 -8.85 -2.89 -14.59
N ALA A 164 -9.45 -3.46 -15.64
CA ALA A 164 -10.90 -3.55 -15.79
C ALA A 164 -11.54 -4.35 -14.65
N VAL A 165 -10.91 -5.45 -14.21
CA VAL A 165 -11.37 -6.26 -13.09
C VAL A 165 -11.24 -5.49 -11.77
N ILE A 166 -10.13 -4.77 -11.54
CA ILE A 166 -9.98 -3.91 -10.36
C ILE A 166 -11.07 -2.83 -10.32
N GLN A 167 -11.31 -2.14 -11.44
CA GLN A 167 -12.36 -1.12 -11.55
C GLN A 167 -13.76 -1.70 -11.32
N GLY A 168 -14.04 -2.90 -11.82
CA GLY A 168 -15.33 -3.56 -11.60
C GLY A 168 -15.62 -3.88 -10.13
N VAL A 169 -14.58 -4.18 -9.35
CA VAL A 169 -14.70 -4.37 -7.91
C VAL A 169 -14.98 -3.05 -7.19
N LEU A 170 -14.22 -2.00 -7.51
CA LEU A 170 -14.45 -0.67 -6.95
C LEU A 170 -15.87 -0.16 -7.24
N ALA A 171 -16.40 -0.49 -8.42
CA ALA A 171 -17.75 -0.12 -8.83
C ALA A 171 -18.89 -0.91 -8.14
N SER A 172 -18.59 -1.91 -7.31
CA SER A 172 -19.58 -2.80 -6.67
C SER A 172 -20.18 -2.31 -5.35
N GLY A 173 -19.66 -1.22 -4.77
CA GLY A 173 -20.24 -0.62 -3.56
C GLY A 173 -20.05 -1.44 -2.28
N GLU A 174 -20.32 -0.79 -1.14
CA GLU A 174 -20.04 -1.20 0.25
C GLU A 174 -18.73 -1.98 0.47
N ILE A 175 -17.66 -1.21 0.51
CA ILE A 175 -16.29 -1.61 0.87
C ILE A 175 -16.18 -1.99 2.38
N GLY A 176 -17.32 -2.12 3.09
CA GLY A 176 -17.39 -2.33 4.54
C GLY A 176 -17.02 -3.73 5.00
N ASP A 177 -17.03 -4.72 4.10
CA ASP A 177 -17.03 -6.13 4.50
C ASP A 177 -16.04 -7.01 3.72
N TRP A 178 -14.81 -6.54 3.45
CA TRP A 178 -13.80 -7.41 2.82
C TRP A 178 -13.37 -8.59 3.72
N LYS A 179 -13.56 -8.47 5.05
CA LYS A 179 -13.39 -9.57 6.00
C LYS A 179 -14.55 -10.57 5.95
N ALA A 180 -15.74 -10.19 5.46
CA ALA A 180 -16.79 -11.12 5.05
C ALA A 180 -16.83 -11.22 3.52
N GLU A 181 -15.89 -12.00 2.97
CA GLU A 181 -15.84 -12.54 1.60
C GLU A 181 -16.89 -11.99 0.60
N SER A 182 -16.74 -10.73 0.19
CA SER A 182 -17.45 -10.27 -1.00
C SER A 182 -16.95 -11.11 -2.16
N ARG A 183 -17.83 -11.96 -2.69
CA ARG A 183 -17.50 -12.95 -3.73
C ARG A 183 -16.87 -12.32 -4.97
N VAL A 184 -17.22 -11.07 -5.25
CA VAL A 184 -16.62 -10.24 -6.32
C VAL A 184 -15.15 -9.94 -6.04
N TRP A 185 -14.77 -9.56 -4.81
CA TRP A 185 -13.37 -9.37 -4.42
C TRP A 185 -12.59 -10.68 -4.46
N THR A 186 -13.19 -11.79 -3.99
CA THR A 186 -12.57 -13.12 -4.06
C THR A 186 -12.30 -13.55 -5.50
N LEU A 187 -13.25 -13.35 -6.40
CA LEU A 187 -13.07 -13.64 -7.82
C LEU A 187 -12.05 -12.71 -8.48
N CYS A 188 -12.05 -11.42 -8.14
CA CYS A 188 -11.02 -10.48 -8.59
C CYS A 188 -9.62 -10.94 -8.20
N ARG A 189 -9.42 -11.34 -6.94
CA ARG A 189 -8.14 -11.91 -6.47
C ARG A 189 -7.76 -13.15 -7.29
N ALA A 190 -8.71 -14.06 -7.51
CA ALA A 190 -8.46 -15.28 -8.29
C ALA A 190 -8.08 -14.97 -9.75
N ILE A 191 -8.74 -14.00 -10.38
CA ILE A 191 -8.41 -13.56 -11.74
C ILE A 191 -7.03 -12.93 -11.76
N LEU A 192 -6.75 -11.98 -10.87
CA LEU A 192 -5.46 -11.29 -10.82
C LEU A 192 -4.32 -12.27 -10.60
N LEU A 193 -4.42 -13.20 -9.64
CA LEU A 193 -3.40 -14.23 -9.45
C LEU A 193 -3.25 -15.15 -10.67
N GLU A 194 -4.35 -15.53 -11.32
CA GLU A 194 -4.28 -16.32 -12.55
C GLU A 194 -3.63 -15.53 -13.72
N GLN A 195 -3.87 -14.23 -13.84
CA GLN A 195 -3.24 -13.37 -14.84
C GLN A 195 -1.76 -13.11 -14.55
N LEU A 196 -1.42 -12.92 -13.28
CA LEU A 196 -0.09 -12.53 -12.81
C LEU A 196 0.89 -13.70 -12.79
N VAL A 197 0.41 -14.94 -12.60
CA VAL A 197 1.24 -16.15 -12.53
C VAL A 197 1.33 -16.83 -13.90
N GLY A 198 2.57 -17.06 -14.36
CA GLY A 198 2.82 -17.83 -15.59
C GLY A 198 2.46 -17.09 -16.88
N ASN A 199 2.44 -15.76 -16.85
CA ASN A 199 2.20 -14.88 -17.99
C ASN A 199 3.40 -13.93 -18.28
N PRO A 200 4.57 -14.47 -18.68
CA PRO A 200 5.81 -13.70 -18.75
C PRO A 200 5.83 -12.62 -19.85
N ASN A 201 4.91 -12.68 -20.82
CA ASN A 201 4.81 -11.71 -21.92
C ASN A 201 4.02 -10.46 -21.54
N SER A 202 3.30 -10.48 -20.42
CA SER A 202 2.46 -9.37 -19.97
C SER A 202 2.84 -8.88 -18.57
N LEU A 203 4.06 -9.19 -18.11
CA LEU A 203 4.53 -8.80 -16.77
C LEU A 203 4.50 -7.30 -16.54
N ASP A 204 4.69 -6.49 -17.58
CA ASP A 204 4.66 -5.03 -17.46
C ASP A 204 3.23 -4.53 -17.20
N GLN A 205 2.24 -4.97 -17.98
CA GLN A 205 0.82 -4.65 -17.77
C GLN A 205 0.33 -5.15 -16.40
N SER A 206 0.70 -6.38 -16.07
CA SER A 206 0.48 -6.99 -14.78
C SER A 206 1.09 -6.18 -13.62
N HIS A 207 2.31 -5.66 -13.80
CA HIS A 207 2.96 -4.81 -12.81
C HIS A 207 2.28 -3.44 -12.69
N GLU A 208 1.83 -2.86 -13.80
CA GLU A 208 1.05 -1.60 -13.79
C GLU A 208 -0.24 -1.74 -12.98
N ALA A 209 -0.91 -2.88 -13.02
CA ALA A 209 -2.07 -3.16 -12.18
C ALA A 209 -1.72 -3.19 -10.68
N ILE A 210 -0.57 -3.78 -10.30
CA ILE A 210 -0.05 -3.73 -8.92
C ILE A 210 0.25 -2.29 -8.52
N VAL A 211 0.97 -1.55 -9.37
CA VAL A 211 1.31 -0.13 -9.12
C VAL A 211 0.04 0.69 -8.93
N PHE A 212 -0.98 0.49 -9.76
CA PHE A 212 -2.27 1.16 -9.66
C PHE A 212 -2.90 0.93 -8.29
N MET A 213 -2.98 -0.33 -7.83
CA MET A 213 -3.56 -0.66 -6.52
C MET A 213 -2.75 -0.06 -5.37
N LEU A 214 -1.42 -0.17 -5.39
CA LEU A 214 -0.55 0.32 -4.31
C LEU A 214 -0.50 1.85 -4.21
N LYS A 215 -0.68 2.56 -5.33
CA LYS A 215 -0.72 4.03 -5.37
C LYS A 215 -2.13 4.61 -5.27
N HIS A 216 -3.15 3.77 -5.12
CA HIS A 216 -4.52 4.24 -5.03
C HIS A 216 -4.76 5.02 -3.74
N PHE A 217 -5.64 6.04 -3.80
CA PHE A 217 -5.94 6.87 -2.63
C PHE A 217 -6.71 6.11 -1.53
N GLU A 218 -7.43 5.06 -1.89
CA GLU A 218 -8.11 4.19 -0.93
C GLU A 218 -7.17 3.15 -0.34
N VAL A 219 -6.88 3.29 0.96
CA VAL A 219 -6.06 2.34 1.76
C VAL A 219 -6.49 0.89 1.57
N ARG A 220 -7.79 0.64 1.39
CA ARG A 220 -8.33 -0.71 1.22
C ARG A 220 -7.86 -1.36 -0.08
N LEU A 221 -7.81 -0.59 -1.18
CA LEU A 221 -7.26 -1.10 -2.44
C LEU A 221 -5.74 -1.28 -2.35
N GLN A 222 -5.04 -0.40 -1.61
CA GLN A 222 -3.61 -0.57 -1.35
C GLN A 222 -3.34 -1.87 -0.58
N LEU A 223 -4.13 -2.16 0.46
CA LEU A 223 -4.06 -3.42 1.22
C LEU A 223 -4.31 -4.64 0.35
N PHE A 224 -5.35 -4.61 -0.48
CA PHE A 224 -5.66 -5.68 -1.43
C PHE A 224 -4.51 -5.92 -2.42
N GLY A 225 -3.98 -4.84 -3.00
CA GLY A 225 -2.80 -4.90 -3.88
C GLY A 225 -1.56 -5.44 -3.18
N ALA A 226 -1.32 -5.05 -1.93
CA ALA A 226 -0.20 -5.53 -1.13
C ALA A 226 -0.34 -7.02 -0.78
N GLN A 227 -1.56 -7.52 -0.55
CA GLN A 227 -1.83 -8.94 -0.36
C GLN A 227 -1.57 -9.75 -1.63
N ILE A 228 -2.04 -9.29 -2.78
CA ILE A 228 -1.76 -9.95 -4.07
C ILE A 228 -0.26 -9.94 -4.36
N LEU A 229 0.41 -8.80 -4.15
CA LEU A 229 1.86 -8.70 -4.35
C LEU A 229 2.60 -9.70 -3.46
N HIS A 230 2.21 -9.84 -2.19
CA HIS A 230 2.83 -10.80 -1.28
C HIS A 230 2.71 -12.23 -1.78
N GLU A 231 1.53 -12.62 -2.29
CA GLU A 231 1.33 -13.94 -2.91
C GLU A 231 2.26 -14.18 -4.11
N LEU A 232 2.63 -13.13 -4.85
CA LEU A 232 3.51 -13.26 -6.02
C LEU A 232 4.99 -13.32 -5.66
N ILE A 233 5.42 -12.66 -4.58
CA ILE A 233 6.85 -12.51 -4.25
C ILE A 233 7.32 -13.39 -3.10
N SER A 234 6.40 -13.88 -2.26
CA SER A 234 6.75 -14.68 -1.11
C SER A 234 7.02 -16.12 -1.51
N LYS A 235 8.19 -16.66 -1.18
CA LYS A 235 8.57 -18.05 -1.54
C LYS A 235 7.70 -19.12 -0.88
N SER A 236 7.00 -18.77 0.20
CA SER A 236 6.06 -19.67 0.89
C SER A 236 4.68 -19.70 0.24
N SER A 237 4.40 -18.80 -0.69
CA SER A 237 3.14 -18.72 -1.40
C SER A 237 3.02 -19.78 -2.50
N PHE A 238 1.81 -20.33 -2.67
CA PHE A 238 1.48 -21.18 -3.80
C PHE A 238 1.56 -20.42 -5.14
N SER A 239 1.28 -19.12 -5.12
CA SER A 239 1.24 -18.25 -6.31
C SER A 239 2.57 -17.54 -6.56
N PHE A 240 3.66 -17.99 -5.93
CA PHE A 240 4.98 -17.40 -6.10
C PHE A 240 5.42 -17.44 -7.57
N ASP A 241 5.70 -16.26 -8.15
CA ASP A 241 6.24 -16.16 -9.51
C ASP A 241 7.71 -15.68 -9.46
N PRO A 242 8.67 -16.60 -9.66
CA PRO A 242 10.09 -16.27 -9.57
C PRO A 242 10.57 -15.34 -10.70
N GLU A 243 9.88 -15.31 -11.84
CA GLU A 243 10.25 -14.46 -12.97
C GLU A 243 9.75 -13.03 -12.73
N TYR A 244 8.50 -12.86 -12.30
CA TYR A 244 7.97 -11.57 -11.87
C TYR A 244 8.84 -10.98 -10.76
N ARG A 245 9.13 -11.79 -9.73
CA ARG A 245 9.97 -11.38 -8.62
C ARG A 245 11.33 -10.86 -9.09
N ARG A 246 12.06 -11.64 -9.91
CA ARG A 246 13.39 -11.27 -10.37
C ARG A 246 13.40 -10.00 -11.25
N ARG A 247 12.39 -9.83 -12.10
CA ARG A 247 12.34 -8.68 -13.03
C ARG A 247 11.89 -7.38 -12.38
N LYS A 248 11.03 -7.46 -11.36
CA LYS A 248 10.37 -6.28 -10.77
C LYS A 248 10.86 -5.91 -9.38
N GLU A 249 11.73 -6.69 -8.74
CA GLU A 249 12.13 -6.44 -7.34
C GLU A 249 12.73 -5.05 -7.08
N ASN A 250 13.46 -4.47 -8.04
CA ASN A 250 13.97 -3.10 -7.91
C ASN A 250 12.84 -2.05 -7.93
N ASP A 251 11.82 -2.24 -8.77
CA ASP A 251 10.67 -1.34 -8.89
C ASP A 251 9.72 -1.46 -7.69
N LEU A 252 9.68 -2.65 -7.07
CA LEU A 252 8.83 -2.94 -5.91
C LEU A 252 9.33 -2.26 -4.62
N VAL A 253 10.64 -2.09 -4.44
CA VAL A 253 11.20 -1.51 -3.21
C VAL A 253 10.66 -0.10 -2.92
N PRO A 254 10.70 0.87 -3.85
CA PRO A 254 10.11 2.19 -3.63
C PRO A 254 8.61 2.15 -3.35
N LEU A 255 7.86 1.26 -4.00
CA LEU A 255 6.42 1.11 -3.79
C LEU A 255 6.11 0.65 -2.37
N CYS A 256 6.79 -0.40 -1.89
CA CYS A 256 6.58 -0.92 -0.55
C CYS A 256 6.98 0.13 0.50
N LEU A 257 8.11 0.81 0.32
CA LEU A 257 8.54 1.87 1.24
C LEU A 257 7.51 2.99 1.36
N ALA A 258 6.89 3.43 0.25
CA ALA A 258 5.85 4.46 0.27
C ALA A 258 4.60 4.06 1.07
N LEU A 259 4.30 2.75 1.19
CA LEU A 259 3.18 2.27 2.00
C LEU A 259 3.42 2.42 3.51
N LEU A 260 4.67 2.53 3.95
CA LEU A 260 5.01 2.76 5.37
C LEU A 260 4.59 4.17 5.84
N ASP A 261 4.45 5.11 4.91
CA ASP A 261 3.98 6.47 5.18
C ASP A 261 2.45 6.52 5.43
N SER A 262 1.73 5.42 5.22
CA SER A 262 0.30 5.33 5.53
C SER A 262 0.05 5.48 7.03
N SER A 263 -1.09 6.06 7.40
CA SER A 263 -1.57 6.06 8.78
C SER A 263 -2.24 4.75 9.21
N ASP A 264 -2.49 3.84 8.26
CA ASP A 264 -3.12 2.55 8.52
C ASP A 264 -2.10 1.49 8.95
N VAL A 265 -2.25 0.99 10.18
CA VAL A 265 -1.33 0.03 10.80
C VAL A 265 -1.30 -1.31 10.06
N TYR A 266 -2.42 -1.76 9.48
CA TYR A 266 -2.45 -3.01 8.73
C TYR A 266 -1.65 -2.87 7.43
N LEU A 267 -1.74 -1.71 6.77
CA LEU A 267 -0.98 -1.44 5.55
C LEU A 267 0.51 -1.30 5.82
N GLN A 268 0.88 -0.61 6.91
CA GLN A 268 2.27 -0.55 7.38
C GLN A 268 2.82 -1.96 7.66
N HIS A 269 2.09 -2.77 8.44
CA HIS A 269 2.48 -4.14 8.74
C HIS A 269 2.65 -4.98 7.47
N LYS A 270 1.69 -4.88 6.54
CA LYS A 270 1.76 -5.62 5.28
C LYS A 270 2.94 -5.20 4.41
N SER A 271 3.26 -3.91 4.41
CA SER A 271 4.46 -3.40 3.73
C SER A 271 5.76 -3.98 4.33
N LEU A 272 5.84 -4.13 5.65
CA LEU A 272 7.00 -4.74 6.30
C LEU A 272 7.20 -6.20 5.92
N GLU A 273 6.11 -6.98 5.80
CA GLU A 273 6.19 -8.36 5.29
C GLU A 273 6.75 -8.39 3.86
N LEU A 274 6.25 -7.52 2.97
CA LEU A 274 6.75 -7.39 1.60
C LEU A 274 8.24 -7.03 1.55
N LEU A 275 8.67 -6.07 2.37
CA LEU A 275 10.05 -5.65 2.46
C LEU A 275 10.94 -6.75 3.05
N HIS A 276 10.43 -7.53 4.00
CA HIS A 276 11.12 -8.70 4.54
C HIS A 276 11.38 -9.75 3.45
N ASP A 277 10.39 -10.03 2.60
CA ASP A 277 10.59 -10.91 1.44
C ASP A 277 11.56 -10.30 0.41
N LEU A 278 11.53 -8.98 0.22
CA LEU A 278 12.51 -8.24 -0.62
C LEU A 278 13.94 -8.35 -0.09
N LEU A 279 14.13 -8.32 1.23
CA LEU A 279 15.44 -8.40 1.89
C LEU A 279 16.15 -9.75 1.74
N GLN A 280 15.44 -10.80 1.30
CA GLN A 280 16.08 -12.06 0.93
C GLN A 280 17.03 -11.91 -0.27
N SER A 281 16.82 -10.89 -1.12
CA SER A 281 17.70 -10.56 -2.24
C SER A 281 18.88 -9.70 -1.76
N LYS A 282 20.09 -10.29 -1.70
CA LYS A 282 21.30 -9.62 -1.16
C LYS A 282 21.60 -8.25 -1.79
N HIS A 283 21.39 -8.09 -3.10
CA HIS A 283 21.66 -6.84 -3.79
C HIS A 283 20.68 -5.70 -3.41
N LEU A 284 19.49 -6.02 -2.89
CA LEU A 284 18.50 -5.03 -2.43
C LEU A 284 18.75 -4.58 -0.99
N GLN A 285 19.46 -5.37 -0.18
CA GLN A 285 19.66 -5.10 1.24
C GLN A 285 20.23 -3.70 1.50
N GLY A 286 21.24 -3.29 0.74
CA GLY A 286 21.82 -1.95 0.86
C GLY A 286 20.82 -0.83 0.59
N ILE A 287 20.06 -0.93 -0.50
CA ILE A 287 19.08 0.09 -0.92
C ILE A 287 17.94 0.18 0.11
N ILE A 288 17.43 -0.96 0.56
CA ILE A 288 16.35 -1.03 1.55
C ILE A 288 16.83 -0.44 2.89
N CYS A 289 18.00 -0.86 3.39
CA CYS A 289 18.56 -0.36 4.65
C CYS A 289 18.83 1.15 4.62
N GLU A 290 19.36 1.67 3.50
CA GLU A 290 19.60 3.10 3.32
C GLU A 290 18.29 3.89 3.39
N LYS A 291 17.23 3.39 2.76
CA LYS A 291 15.90 4.02 2.79
C LYS A 291 15.26 3.97 4.16
N PHE A 292 15.34 2.84 4.88
CA PHE A 292 14.87 2.74 6.26
C PHE A 292 15.59 3.71 7.19
N THR A 293 16.92 3.79 7.06
CA THR A 293 17.71 4.70 7.90
C THR A 293 17.37 6.16 7.62
N ARG A 294 17.11 6.51 6.35
CA ARG A 294 16.59 7.83 5.97
C ARG A 294 15.20 8.08 6.54
N LEU A 295 14.29 7.11 6.49
CA LEU A 295 12.95 7.22 7.07
C LEU A 295 13.07 7.53 8.58
N VAL A 296 13.81 6.73 9.33
CA VAL A 296 14.07 6.97 10.76
C VAL A 296 14.67 8.37 10.99
N GLY A 297 15.62 8.78 10.14
CA GLY A 297 16.22 10.11 10.23
C GLY A 297 15.27 11.27 9.96
N TYR A 298 14.37 11.16 8.98
CA TYR A 298 13.32 12.16 8.73
C TYR A 298 12.31 12.19 9.86
N SER A 299 11.85 11.01 10.32
CA SER A 299 10.89 10.88 11.42
C SER A 299 11.45 11.37 12.75
N ALA A 300 12.75 11.20 13.00
CA ALA A 300 13.43 11.72 14.20
C ALA A 300 13.38 13.25 14.29
N LYS A 301 13.37 13.92 13.14
CA LYS A 301 13.27 15.38 12.99
C LYS A 301 11.83 15.88 12.83
N ALA A 302 10.87 14.98 12.64
CA ALA A 302 9.47 15.35 12.45
C ALA A 302 8.88 15.90 13.75
N LEU A 303 7.97 16.87 13.60
CA LEU A 303 7.11 17.33 14.69
C LEU A 303 6.19 16.19 15.15
N ASP A 304 5.76 16.26 16.41
CA ASP A 304 4.75 15.36 16.92
C ASP A 304 3.44 15.43 16.13
N ALA A 305 2.75 14.29 16.06
CA ALA A 305 1.48 14.22 15.38
C ALA A 305 0.47 15.11 16.10
N ASN A 306 -0.33 15.86 15.33
CA ASN A 306 -1.43 16.65 15.89
C ASN A 306 -2.40 15.71 16.62
N VAL A 307 -2.45 15.85 17.94
CA VAL A 307 -3.47 15.20 18.77
C VAL A 307 -4.77 15.99 18.59
N GLU A 308 -5.91 15.29 18.61
CA GLU A 308 -7.22 15.93 18.42
C GLU A 308 -7.44 17.07 19.41
N GLU A 309 -8.06 18.17 18.97
CA GLU A 309 -8.22 19.42 19.72
C GLU A 309 -8.96 19.25 21.06
N ARG A 310 -9.74 18.17 21.22
CA ARG A 310 -10.35 17.77 22.50
C ARG A 310 -9.33 17.47 23.61
N PHE A 311 -8.07 17.21 23.24
CA PHE A 311 -6.95 17.02 24.15
C PHE A 311 -6.09 18.27 24.33
N ALA A 312 -6.47 19.41 23.73
CA ALA A 312 -5.75 20.68 23.87
C ALA A 312 -5.70 21.17 25.33
N LEU A 313 -6.71 20.81 26.15
CA LEU A 313 -6.78 21.15 27.57
C LEU A 313 -5.86 20.29 28.46
N ILE A 314 -5.23 19.24 27.90
CA ILE A 314 -4.32 18.34 28.62
C ILE A 314 -2.97 18.20 27.91
N GLU A 315 -2.60 19.16 27.05
CA GLU A 315 -1.33 19.18 26.29
C GLU A 315 -0.09 18.96 27.17
N ASP A 316 -0.13 19.40 28.43
CA ASP A 316 0.98 19.29 29.39
C ASP A 316 1.03 17.95 30.16
N THR A 317 0.10 17.03 29.86
CA THR A 317 0.02 15.73 30.55
C THR A 317 0.85 14.65 29.83
N THR A 318 1.36 13.69 30.62
CA THR A 318 2.00 12.48 30.10
C THR A 318 1.07 11.65 29.20
N GLU A 319 -0.24 11.78 29.40
CA GLU A 319 -1.27 11.12 28.59
C GLU A 319 -1.31 11.69 27.17
N HIS A 320 -1.32 13.03 27.02
CA HIS A 320 -1.27 13.69 25.71
C HIS A 320 0.03 13.32 24.96
N GLU A 321 1.17 13.36 25.64
CA GLU A 321 2.47 12.95 25.10
C GLU A 321 2.44 11.49 24.60
N THR A 322 1.82 10.59 25.38
CA THR A 322 1.66 9.17 24.99
C THR A 322 0.78 9.03 23.75
N TYR A 323 -0.36 9.73 23.68
CA TYR A 323 -1.25 9.70 22.50
C TYR A 323 -0.60 10.30 21.25
N ALA A 324 0.17 11.39 21.39
CA ALA A 324 0.95 11.97 20.31
C ALA A 324 2.01 10.98 19.79
N HIS A 325 2.73 10.33 20.72
CA HIS A 325 3.78 9.39 20.37
C HIS A 325 3.30 8.06 19.81
N LEU A 326 2.10 7.59 20.20
CA LEU A 326 1.46 6.43 19.59
C LEU A 326 1.18 6.64 18.09
N ARG A 327 0.94 7.88 17.68
CA ARG A 327 0.77 8.27 16.27
C ARG A 327 2.05 8.82 15.65
N SER A 328 3.18 8.73 16.34
CA SER A 328 4.44 9.27 15.83
C SER A 328 5.02 8.38 14.73
N VAL A 329 5.36 9.02 13.62
CA VAL A 329 6.09 8.40 12.50
C VAL A 329 7.41 7.79 12.96
N PHE A 330 8.07 8.37 13.98
CA PHE A 330 9.33 7.83 14.50
C PHE A 330 9.12 6.49 15.21
N THR A 331 8.10 6.37 16.05
CA THR A 331 7.78 5.12 16.75
C THR A 331 7.52 4.01 15.73
N SER A 332 6.70 4.28 14.71
CA SER A 332 6.42 3.32 13.63
C SER A 332 7.68 2.95 12.83
N ALA A 333 8.51 3.92 12.45
CA ALA A 333 9.75 3.67 11.71
C ALA A 333 10.78 2.88 12.52
N SER A 334 10.91 3.18 13.82
CA SER A 334 11.80 2.46 14.73
C SER A 334 11.34 1.01 14.95
N GLN A 335 10.03 0.80 15.15
CA GLN A 335 9.45 -0.54 15.24
C GLN A 335 9.66 -1.35 13.96
N ALA A 336 9.43 -0.74 12.80
CA ALA A 336 9.70 -1.34 11.50
C ALA A 336 11.15 -1.82 11.36
N VAL A 337 12.12 -0.98 11.70
CA VAL A 337 13.54 -1.33 11.67
C VAL A 337 13.86 -2.44 12.67
N ASN A 338 13.32 -2.38 13.88
CA ASN A 338 13.49 -3.45 14.88
C ASN A 338 12.96 -4.80 14.41
N ILE A 339 11.78 -4.84 13.77
CA ILE A 339 11.23 -6.08 13.20
C ILE A 339 12.19 -6.65 12.16
N LEU A 340 12.72 -5.81 11.27
CA LEU A 340 13.66 -6.25 10.23
C LEU A 340 15.00 -6.74 10.80
N MET A 341 15.55 -6.04 11.78
CA MET A 341 16.80 -6.43 12.45
C MET A 341 16.64 -7.74 13.22
N ASN A 342 15.49 -7.96 13.87
CA ASN A 342 15.17 -9.21 14.55
C ASN A 342 15.06 -10.38 13.58
N SER A 343 14.40 -10.18 12.44
CA SER A 343 14.21 -11.23 11.45
C SER A 343 15.49 -11.56 10.66
N ASN A 344 16.39 -10.59 10.45
CA ASN A 344 17.66 -10.81 9.75
C ASN A 344 18.80 -9.97 10.33
N ARG A 345 19.49 -10.53 11.32
CA ARG A 345 20.62 -9.87 12.02
C ARG A 345 21.80 -9.52 11.12
N ASN A 346 21.93 -10.16 9.95
CA ASN A 346 22.99 -9.84 8.98
C ASN A 346 22.85 -8.44 8.37
N LEU A 347 21.72 -7.76 8.60
CA LEU A 347 21.51 -6.38 8.18
C LEU A 347 22.18 -5.36 9.11
N LEU A 348 22.56 -5.74 10.35
CA LEU A 348 23.13 -4.84 11.35
C LEU A 348 24.40 -4.12 10.85
N PRO A 349 25.40 -4.78 10.24
CA PRO A 349 26.57 -4.08 9.70
C PRO A 349 26.21 -3.06 8.62
N ILE A 350 25.20 -3.34 7.79
CA ILE A 350 24.75 -2.40 6.75
C ILE A 350 24.08 -1.19 7.40
N LEU A 351 23.15 -1.41 8.32
CA LEU A 351 22.39 -0.36 9.00
C LEU A 351 23.29 0.53 9.86
N VAL A 352 24.21 -0.06 10.61
CA VAL A 352 25.08 0.66 11.56
C VAL A 352 26.27 1.26 10.84
N ASP A 353 27.08 0.43 10.18
CA ASP A 353 28.41 0.86 9.70
C ASP A 353 28.33 1.66 8.39
N ARG A 354 27.37 1.31 7.51
CA ARG A 354 27.22 1.95 6.20
C ARG A 354 26.14 3.02 6.17
N CYS A 355 25.01 2.81 6.85
CA CYS A 355 23.87 3.72 6.78
C CYS A 355 23.77 4.70 7.96
N ASP A 356 24.58 4.52 9.02
CA ASP A 356 24.62 5.39 10.19
C ASP A 356 23.29 5.49 10.97
N LEU A 357 22.62 4.34 11.17
CA LEU A 357 21.34 4.25 11.91
C LEU A 357 21.43 4.75 13.36
N LEU A 358 22.61 4.69 13.99
CA LEU A 358 22.79 5.12 15.38
C LEU A 358 22.62 6.63 15.57
N THR A 359 22.99 7.45 14.58
CA THR A 359 22.86 8.91 14.68
C THR A 359 21.42 9.38 14.89
N PRO A 360 20.42 8.99 14.08
CA PRO A 360 19.04 9.40 14.32
C PRO A 360 18.46 8.85 15.61
N LEU A 361 18.82 7.63 16.02
CA LEU A 361 18.36 7.04 17.28
C LEU A 361 18.94 7.79 18.48
N ALA A 362 20.23 8.11 18.46
CA ALA A 362 20.90 8.88 19.49
C ALA A 362 20.36 10.30 19.59
N PHE A 363 20.06 10.93 18.45
CA PHE A 363 19.42 12.25 18.43
C PHE A 363 18.09 12.22 19.18
N VAL A 364 17.21 11.25 18.88
CA VAL A 364 15.92 11.11 19.58
C VAL A 364 16.13 10.82 21.07
N LEU A 365 17.06 9.94 21.42
CA LEU A 365 17.35 9.62 22.82
C LEU A 365 17.78 10.85 23.64
N VAL A 366 18.51 11.76 23.02
CA VAL A 366 19.01 13.00 23.65
C VAL A 366 17.89 14.04 23.78
N VAL A 367 17.13 14.29 22.72
CA VAL A 367 16.16 15.41 22.70
C VAL A 367 14.79 15.06 23.25
N GLU A 368 14.37 13.80 23.20
CA GLU A 368 13.09 13.39 23.76
C GLU A 368 13.11 13.31 25.28
N ARG A 369 11.96 13.59 25.90
CA ARG A 369 11.78 13.43 27.34
C ARG A 369 12.14 11.99 27.74
N PRO A 370 12.94 11.79 28.81
CA PRO A 370 13.23 10.46 29.32
C PRO A 370 11.95 9.71 29.61
N LEU A 371 11.93 8.42 29.27
CA LEU A 371 10.79 7.52 29.42
C LEU A 371 9.58 7.81 28.50
N SER A 372 9.67 8.74 27.55
CA SER A 372 8.64 8.86 26.52
C SER A 372 8.65 7.64 25.59
N LEU A 373 7.56 7.41 24.85
CA LEU A 373 7.46 6.25 23.95
C LEU A 373 8.51 6.28 22.82
N LYS A 374 8.80 7.46 22.26
CA LYS A 374 9.88 7.63 21.27
C LYS A 374 11.25 7.40 21.88
N TRP A 375 11.46 7.88 23.11
CA TRP A 375 12.69 7.65 23.85
C TRP A 375 12.92 6.15 24.08
N HIS A 376 11.89 5.42 24.53
CA HIS A 376 11.94 3.96 24.68
C HIS A 376 12.21 3.26 23.35
N ALA A 377 11.51 3.66 22.27
CA ALA A 377 11.74 3.08 20.95
C ALA A 377 13.21 3.23 20.51
N ALA A 378 13.81 4.41 20.72
CA ALA A 378 15.22 4.65 20.46
C ALA A 378 16.13 3.79 21.37
N ALA A 379 15.87 3.80 22.67
CA ALA A 379 16.65 3.08 23.68
C ALA A 379 16.70 1.57 23.39
N THR A 380 15.55 0.93 23.20
CA THR A 380 15.45 -0.51 22.91
C THR A 380 16.10 -0.86 21.56
N THR A 381 15.99 0.02 20.56
CA THR A 381 16.66 -0.18 19.25
C THR A 381 18.19 -0.14 19.40
N ILE A 382 18.72 0.87 20.11
CA ILE A 382 20.16 0.99 20.36
C ILE A 382 20.67 -0.21 21.16
N GLN A 383 19.94 -0.62 22.19
CA GLN A 383 20.29 -1.77 23.01
C GLN A 383 20.39 -3.05 22.16
N PHE A 384 19.39 -3.30 21.31
CA PHE A 384 19.41 -4.45 20.39
C PHE A 384 20.67 -4.42 19.50
N ILE A 385 21.02 -3.25 18.96
CA ILE A 385 22.21 -3.06 18.14
C ILE A 385 23.49 -3.38 18.92
N ILE A 386 23.64 -2.88 20.16
CA ILE A 386 24.83 -3.14 21.00
C ILE A 386 24.98 -4.64 21.30
N LEU A 387 23.88 -5.32 21.62
CA LEU A 387 23.88 -6.75 21.97
C LEU A 387 24.30 -7.64 20.79
N HIS A 388 23.97 -7.24 19.56
CA HIS A 388 24.15 -8.08 18.37
C HIS A 388 25.23 -7.60 17.39
N HIS A 389 25.68 -6.35 17.47
CA HIS A 389 26.73 -5.77 16.62
C HIS A 389 27.61 -4.79 17.41
N TYR A 390 28.15 -5.25 18.54
CA TYR A 390 28.94 -4.43 19.45
C TYR A 390 30.11 -3.71 18.79
N GLN A 391 30.91 -4.41 17.96
CA GLN A 391 32.14 -3.84 17.39
C GLN A 391 31.88 -2.61 16.52
N GLY A 392 30.85 -2.64 15.67
CA GLY A 392 30.47 -1.49 14.86
C GLY A 392 29.74 -0.41 15.67
N ALA A 393 28.90 -0.82 16.62
CA ALA A 393 28.11 0.10 17.42
C ALA A 393 28.93 0.90 18.44
N ALA A 394 29.88 0.27 19.13
CA ALA A 394 30.60 0.86 20.25
C ALA A 394 31.41 2.09 19.85
N ALA A 395 32.13 2.02 18.72
CA ALA A 395 32.89 3.16 18.21
C ALA A 395 31.99 4.36 17.90
N ARG A 396 30.82 4.10 17.30
CA ARG A 396 29.88 5.16 16.92
C ARG A 396 29.17 5.76 18.13
N LEU A 397 28.77 4.94 19.10
CA LEU A 397 28.17 5.41 20.34
C LEU A 397 29.16 6.20 21.21
N SER A 398 30.41 5.74 21.29
CA SER A 398 31.50 6.47 21.96
C SER A 398 31.64 7.89 21.39
N GLU A 399 31.59 8.03 20.07
CA GLU A 399 31.65 9.35 19.43
C GLU A 399 30.38 10.19 19.69
N LEU A 400 29.19 9.59 19.56
CA LEU A 400 27.91 10.30 19.67
C LEU A 400 27.62 10.78 21.10
N PHE A 401 28.00 10.00 22.11
CA PHE A 401 27.70 10.28 23.53
C PHE A 401 28.92 10.76 24.34
N GLU A 402 30.10 10.83 23.73
CA GLU A 402 31.36 11.25 24.39
C GLU A 402 31.74 10.37 25.59
N ILE A 403 31.63 9.05 25.40
CA ILE A 403 31.91 8.02 26.40
C ILE A 403 33.10 7.20 25.93
N SER A 404 33.97 6.77 26.85
CA SER A 404 35.11 5.91 26.50
C SER A 404 34.65 4.50 26.09
N LEU A 405 35.41 3.86 25.19
CA LEU A 405 35.14 2.46 24.81
C LEU A 405 35.23 1.52 26.02
N ASP A 406 36.13 1.79 26.96
CA ASP A 406 36.30 0.99 28.18
C ASP A 406 35.06 1.04 29.08
N GLU A 407 34.46 2.22 29.25
CA GLU A 407 33.18 2.38 29.97
C GLU A 407 32.02 1.61 29.29
N LEU A 408 31.98 1.59 27.95
CA LEU A 408 30.97 0.82 27.20
C LEU A 408 31.16 -0.70 27.32
N ILE A 409 32.41 -1.17 27.35
CA ILE A 409 32.73 -2.60 27.59
C ILE A 409 32.29 -2.99 28.99
N GLU A 410 32.67 -2.18 29.99
CA GLU A 410 32.32 -2.43 31.40
C GLU A 410 30.81 -2.44 31.63
N TRP A 411 30.06 -1.60 30.89
CA TRP A 411 28.60 -1.62 30.92
C TRP A 411 28.02 -2.93 30.34
N LYS A 412 28.51 -3.35 29.15
CA LYS A 412 27.99 -4.51 28.42
C LYS A 412 28.04 -5.81 29.25
N ASP A 413 29.10 -6.00 30.01
CA ASP A 413 29.36 -7.25 30.72
C ASP A 413 28.52 -7.41 32.01
N LYS A 414 27.77 -6.37 32.41
CA LYS A 414 27.19 -6.30 33.76
C LYS A 414 25.69 -6.54 33.89
N ARG A 415 24.86 -6.55 32.81
CA ARG A 415 23.39 -6.51 32.99
C ARG A 415 22.54 -7.17 31.90
N GLU A 416 21.40 -7.74 32.33
CA GLU A 416 20.18 -7.81 31.53
C GLU A 416 19.45 -6.47 31.70
N ASP A 417 19.13 -5.80 30.58
CA ASP A 417 18.49 -4.48 30.55
C ASP A 417 17.35 -4.50 29.50
N ASP A 418 16.44 -3.53 29.53
CA ASP A 418 15.40 -3.33 28.51
C ASP A 418 15.71 -2.13 27.59
N GLY A 419 16.91 -1.58 27.73
CA GLY A 419 17.44 -0.42 27.04
C GLY A 419 17.40 0.84 27.90
N THR A 420 16.62 0.84 28.98
CA THR A 420 16.47 2.00 29.86
C THR A 420 17.76 2.28 30.62
N MET A 421 18.40 1.26 31.20
CA MET A 421 19.64 1.45 31.95
C MET A 421 20.79 1.86 31.04
N LEU A 422 20.83 1.32 29.81
CA LEU A 422 21.77 1.74 28.77
C LEU A 422 21.58 3.22 28.46
N ALA A 423 20.35 3.63 28.18
CA ALA A 423 20.08 5.00 27.79
C ALA A 423 20.40 6.00 28.92
N MET A 424 20.08 5.66 30.18
CA MET A 424 20.47 6.48 31.34
C MET A 424 22.00 6.54 31.50
N PHE A 425 22.71 5.43 31.28
CA PHE A 425 24.17 5.41 31.26
C PHE A 425 24.75 6.29 30.15
N LEU A 426 24.18 6.24 28.94
CA LEU A 426 24.62 7.04 27.79
C LEU A 426 24.36 8.55 27.98
N LEU A 427 23.24 8.91 28.61
CA LEU A 427 22.86 10.30 28.82
C LEU A 427 23.52 10.94 30.05
N ARG A 428 23.95 10.13 31.04
CA ARG A 428 24.53 10.57 32.31
C ARG A 428 23.58 11.50 33.07
N ASP A 429 23.97 12.76 33.27
CA ASP A 429 23.16 13.78 33.94
C ASP A 429 22.55 14.77 32.93
N GLU A 430 21.64 15.62 33.41
CA GLU A 430 20.92 16.56 32.56
C GLU A 430 21.83 17.64 31.93
N ALA A 431 22.97 17.95 32.56
CA ALA A 431 23.95 18.88 32.02
C ALA A 431 24.69 18.26 30.81
N HIS A 432 25.09 17.00 30.92
CA HIS A 432 25.66 16.23 29.82
C HIS A 432 24.66 16.06 28.68
N ARG A 433 23.41 15.71 28.99
CA ARG A 433 22.34 15.61 27.99
C ARG A 433 22.10 16.94 27.24
N SER A 434 22.09 18.07 27.94
CA SER A 434 21.96 19.40 27.34
C SER A 434 23.15 19.72 26.42
N HIS A 435 24.37 19.36 26.84
CA HIS A 435 25.57 19.49 26.02
C HIS A 435 25.51 18.66 24.73
N LEU A 436 25.11 17.38 24.84
CA LEU A 436 24.94 16.50 23.69
C LEU A 436 23.89 17.04 22.72
N ALA A 437 22.77 17.57 23.23
CA ALA A 437 21.74 18.17 22.39
C ALA A 437 22.29 19.34 21.58
N LEU A 438 22.99 20.28 22.21
CA LEU A 438 23.65 21.39 21.52
C LEU A 438 24.58 20.89 20.39
N ARG A 439 25.33 19.82 20.65
CA ARG A 439 26.23 19.21 19.65
C ARG A 439 25.49 18.63 18.45
N PHE A 440 24.36 17.95 18.67
CA PHE A 440 23.50 17.49 17.57
C PHE A 440 22.98 18.67 16.73
N TYR A 441 22.56 19.76 17.39
CA TYR A 441 22.13 20.98 16.72
C TYR A 441 23.23 21.61 15.86
N GLN A 442 24.46 21.71 16.39
CA GLN A 442 25.64 22.16 15.64
C GLN A 442 25.94 21.27 14.41
N ARG A 443 25.65 19.97 14.52
CA ARG A 443 25.74 18.98 13.43
C ARG A 443 24.52 18.98 12.49
N ARG A 444 23.66 20.00 12.55
CA ARG A 444 22.45 20.17 11.71
C ARG A 444 21.38 19.08 11.92
N TRP A 445 21.33 18.50 13.12
CA TRP A 445 20.20 17.71 13.60
C TRP A 445 19.33 18.59 14.48
N TYR A 446 18.26 19.13 13.90
CA TYR A 446 17.30 20.01 14.56
C TYR A 446 15.87 19.62 14.21
N ARG A 447 14.92 19.96 15.09
CA ARG A 447 13.48 19.89 14.82
C ARG A 447 12.93 21.25 14.40
N PRO A 448 11.92 21.31 13.52
CA PRO A 448 11.15 22.53 13.31
C PRO A 448 10.47 22.94 14.63
N LEU A 449 10.49 24.22 14.98
CA LEU A 449 9.71 24.73 16.11
C LEU A 449 8.21 24.69 15.77
N SER A 450 7.38 24.26 16.72
CA SER A 450 5.93 24.27 16.53
C SER A 450 5.42 25.73 16.45
N PRO A 451 4.66 26.11 15.40
CA PRO A 451 4.21 27.49 15.21
C PRO A 451 3.28 28.01 16.32
N ARG A 452 2.73 27.12 17.17
CA ARG A 452 1.85 27.51 18.29
C ARG A 452 2.59 27.90 19.58
N LYS A 453 3.90 27.66 19.69
CA LYS A 453 4.69 27.93 20.92
C LYS A 453 5.46 29.25 20.94
N LEU A 454 5.23 30.14 19.96
CA LEU A 454 5.79 31.50 19.95
C LEU A 454 5.21 32.44 21.01
N HIS A 455 4.19 32.02 21.78
CA HIS A 455 3.47 32.90 22.71
C HIS A 455 3.32 32.42 24.16
N VAL A 456 3.97 31.35 24.60
CA VAL A 456 3.92 30.93 26.01
C VAL A 456 5.33 30.83 26.58
N SER A 457 5.74 31.91 27.24
CA SER A 457 6.85 31.88 28.18
C SER A 457 6.38 31.17 29.43
N GLU A 458 6.64 29.87 29.52
CA GLU A 458 7.00 29.12 30.75
C GLU A 458 6.77 27.62 30.54
N GLN A 459 7.81 26.83 30.88
CA GLN A 459 7.79 25.41 31.24
C GLN A 459 7.36 24.37 30.19
N VAL A 460 8.34 23.88 29.42
CA VAL A 460 8.30 22.52 28.82
C VAL A 460 9.72 21.95 28.88
N ASP A 461 9.96 20.83 29.59
CA ASP A 461 11.32 20.26 29.74
C ASP A 461 11.91 19.69 28.43
N ALA A 462 11.08 19.19 27.50
CA ALA A 462 11.56 18.75 26.18
C ALA A 462 11.94 19.92 25.25
N ASP A 463 11.25 21.05 25.37
CA ASP A 463 11.58 22.28 24.65
C ASP A 463 12.54 23.18 25.43
N ARG A 464 12.91 22.85 26.67
CA ARG A 464 13.83 23.66 27.49
C ARG A 464 15.21 23.66 26.90
N VAL A 465 15.70 22.48 26.49
CA VAL A 465 16.95 22.33 25.75
C VAL A 465 16.91 23.08 24.42
N LEU A 466 15.77 23.08 23.72
CA LEU A 466 15.61 23.79 22.44
C LEU A 466 15.55 25.31 22.61
N ASN A 467 14.81 25.78 23.60
CA ASN A 467 14.67 27.18 23.97
C ASN A 467 15.96 27.74 24.59
N ASP A 468 16.72 26.93 25.32
CA ASP A 468 18.03 27.31 25.87
C ASP A 468 19.09 27.39 24.77
N ILE A 469 19.03 26.51 23.75
CA ILE A 469 19.89 26.59 22.56
C ILE A 469 19.59 27.85 21.73
N ASP A 470 18.32 28.25 21.56
CA ASP A 470 17.96 29.48 20.84
C ASP A 470 18.31 30.74 21.65
N LYS A 471 18.14 30.74 22.98
CA LYS A 471 18.68 31.81 23.84
C LYS A 471 20.20 31.93 23.74
N CYS A 472 20.91 30.81 23.62
CA CYS A 472 22.36 30.82 23.37
C CYS A 472 22.71 31.32 21.96
N ARG A 473 21.91 31.04 20.91
CA ARG A 473 22.12 31.60 19.56
C ARG A 473 21.86 33.10 19.52
N GLU A 474 20.80 33.59 20.16
CA GLU A 474 20.50 35.02 20.28
C GLU A 474 21.60 35.74 21.09
N SER A 475 22.07 35.12 22.16
CA SER A 475 23.20 35.63 22.97
C SER A 475 24.52 35.67 22.18
N CYS A 476 24.87 34.62 21.43
CA CYS A 476 26.07 34.61 20.59
C CYS A 476 25.99 35.59 19.40
N ALA A 477 24.80 35.79 18.82
CA ALA A 477 24.58 36.80 17.78
C ALA A 477 24.75 38.23 18.32
N THR A 478 24.32 38.48 19.57
CA THR A 478 24.54 39.78 20.24
C THR A 478 26.00 39.97 20.70
N THR A 479 26.72 38.91 21.09
CA THR A 479 28.16 39.04 21.43
C THR A 479 29.03 39.32 20.21
N MET A 480 28.73 38.71 19.06
CA MET A 480 29.46 39.01 17.81
C MET A 480 29.16 40.41 17.26
N LEU A 481 27.97 40.95 17.54
CA LEU A 481 27.65 42.35 17.22
C LEU A 481 28.32 43.33 18.19
N SER A 482 28.48 43.00 19.49
CA SER A 482 29.18 43.86 20.44
C SER A 482 30.69 43.90 20.25
N ASP A 483 31.32 42.80 19.82
CA ASP A 483 32.77 42.76 19.54
C ASP A 483 33.15 43.41 18.20
N SER A 484 32.19 43.56 17.29
CA SER A 484 32.37 44.31 16.04
C SER A 484 32.27 45.84 16.19
N VAL A 485 31.82 46.32 17.37
CA VAL A 485 31.62 47.76 17.65
C VAL A 485 32.66 48.30 18.65
N SER A 486 33.38 47.45 19.38
CA SER A 486 34.40 47.86 20.37
C SER A 486 35.84 48.00 19.82
N GLY A 487 36.08 47.64 18.55
CA GLY A 487 37.40 47.68 17.92
C GLY A 487 37.75 48.96 17.12
N SER A 488 36.88 49.96 17.08
CA SER A 488 37.07 51.15 16.23
C SER A 488 37.02 52.49 16.97
N GLN A 489 37.51 52.54 18.22
CA GLN A 489 37.89 53.80 18.88
C GLN A 489 39.07 53.59 19.86
N SER A 490 40.30 53.64 19.35
CA SER A 490 41.44 54.32 20.02
C SER A 490 42.74 54.18 19.21
N ALA A 491 43.36 55.34 18.98
CA ALA A 491 44.66 55.64 18.37
C ALA A 491 44.79 55.51 16.83
#